data_AF-A0A6A7LJ06-F1
#
_entry.id   AF-A0A6A7LJ06-F1
#
_cell.length_a   1.000
_cell.length_b   1.000
_cell.length_c   1.000
_cell.angle_alpha   90.00
_cell.angle_beta   90.00
_cell.angle_gamma   90.00
#
_symmetry.space_group_name_H-M   'P 1'
#
loop_
_entity.id
_entity.type
_entity.pdbx_description
1 polymer ?
#
loop_
_entity_poly.entity_id
_entity_poly.type
_entity_poly.pdbx_seq_one_letter_code
_entity_poly.pdbx_strand_id
1 'polypeptide(L)'
;MKDSGIINAAILIDKVGGNTNLYRGVRYPISMLRCPAEALEIDARLSTITEGLHNEFFNGLKSISKENASVILDYISAMNTETNPSDNYRKDNVRLLYSFSKFNKDKPFKSIIRDEVISFLNARRKPESSDPLHK
;
A
#
# COMPACT_ATOMS: atom_id res chain seq x y z
N MET A 1 -16.18 38.56 25.28
CA MET A 1 -14.75 38.81 25.01
C MET A 1 -14.00 37.50 24.99
N LYS A 2 -13.60 37.05 23.79
CA LYS A 2 -12.37 36.34 23.41
C LYS A 2 -12.57 35.79 22.00
N ASP A 3 -12.41 36.72 21.08
CA ASP A 3 -11.74 36.63 19.77
C ASP A 3 -11.65 35.28 19.05
N SER A 4 -12.31 35.26 17.90
CA SER A 4 -11.70 35.17 16.57
C SER A 4 -10.66 34.07 16.32
N GLY A 5 -11.09 33.02 15.62
CA GLY A 5 -10.22 32.04 14.98
C GLY A 5 -10.88 31.36 13.78
N ILE A 6 -11.66 32.10 12.97
CA ILE A 6 -12.10 31.61 11.66
C ILE A 6 -10.91 31.77 10.73
N ILE A 7 -10.17 30.69 10.51
CA ILE A 7 -9.16 30.66 9.45
C ILE A 7 -9.91 30.34 8.16
N ASN A 8 -10.15 31.38 7.36
CA ASN A 8 -10.49 31.22 5.95
C ASN A 8 -9.25 30.65 5.25
N ALA A 9 -9.21 29.34 5.04
CA ALA A 9 -8.31 28.75 4.06
C ALA A 9 -8.89 29.01 2.67
N ALA A 10 -8.74 30.25 2.20
CA ALA A 10 -8.81 30.57 0.78
C ALA A 10 -7.38 30.74 0.27
N ILE A 11 -7.21 30.45 -1.02
CA ILE A 11 -6.02 30.66 -1.87
C ILE A 11 -5.02 29.45 -1.76
N LEU A 12 -4.65 28.71 -2.81
CA LEU A 12 -4.22 29.16 -4.15
C LEU A 12 -4.36 28.02 -5.21
N ILE A 13 -5.17 28.33 -6.25
CA ILE A 13 -5.03 28.05 -7.70
C ILE A 13 -4.97 26.60 -8.18
N ASP A 14 -6.08 26.19 -8.81
CA ASP A 14 -6.00 25.39 -10.04
C ASP A 14 -6.29 26.33 -11.22
N LYS A 15 -5.33 26.47 -12.14
CA LYS A 15 -5.51 27.19 -13.39
C LYS A 15 -5.98 26.17 -14.43
N VAL A 16 -7.15 26.45 -14.99
CA VAL A 16 -7.74 25.88 -16.22
C VAL A 16 -8.55 24.59 -16.03
N GLY A 17 -9.86 24.72 -16.16
CA GLY A 17 -10.76 23.62 -16.52
C GLY A 17 -11.84 23.36 -15.49
N GLY A 18 -13.01 23.99 -15.66
CA GLY A 18 -14.08 24.00 -14.68
C GLY A 18 -14.74 22.64 -14.42
N ASN A 19 -15.11 22.41 -13.17
CA ASN A 19 -16.38 21.78 -12.84
C ASN A 19 -16.77 22.14 -11.39
N THR A 20 -17.61 23.16 -11.24
CA THR A 20 -18.21 23.53 -9.96
C THR A 20 -19.36 22.59 -9.66
N ASN A 21 -19.14 21.58 -8.80
CA ASN A 21 -20.24 20.91 -8.11
C ASN A 21 -20.20 21.24 -6.62
N LEU A 22 -21.13 22.12 -6.24
CA LEU A 22 -21.47 22.49 -4.87
C LEU A 22 -21.93 21.25 -4.10
N TYR A 23 -21.18 20.84 -3.07
CA TYR A 23 -21.76 20.05 -1.99
C TYR A 23 -22.40 20.99 -0.97
N ARG A 24 -23.71 21.20 -1.14
CA ARG A 24 -24.58 21.78 -0.12
C ARG A 24 -24.54 20.92 1.15
N GLY A 25 -24.07 21.52 2.24
CA GLY A 25 -24.82 21.58 3.50
C GLY A 25 -25.19 20.27 4.21
N VAL A 26 -24.27 19.32 4.36
CA VAL A 26 -24.39 18.27 5.38
C VAL A 26 -23.16 18.31 6.27
N ARG A 27 -23.30 18.75 7.54
CA ARG A 27 -22.24 18.62 8.55
C ARG A 27 -22.13 17.15 8.93
N TYR A 28 -21.15 16.47 8.37
CA TYR A 28 -20.75 15.15 8.87
C TYR A 28 -19.91 15.33 10.14
N PRO A 29 -20.11 14.50 11.18
CA PRO A 29 -19.22 14.51 12.35
C PRO A 29 -17.80 14.17 11.89
N ILE A 30 -16.78 14.79 12.51
CA ILE A 30 -15.36 14.58 12.15
C ILE A 30 -14.98 13.09 12.15
N SER A 31 -15.66 12.27 12.96
CA SER A 31 -15.48 10.80 13.00
C SER A 31 -15.96 10.05 11.75
N MET A 32 -16.76 10.66 10.87
CA MET A 32 -17.23 10.08 9.60
C MET A 32 -16.51 10.62 8.36
N LEU A 33 -15.60 11.59 8.51
CA LEU A 33 -14.74 12.07 7.41
C LEU A 33 -13.54 11.16 7.12
N ARG A 34 -13.43 10.03 7.84
CA ARG A 34 -12.36 9.05 7.68
C ARG A 34 -12.82 7.81 6.89
N CYS A 35 -13.20 8.02 5.62
CA CYS A 35 -13.35 7.07 4.49
C CYS A 35 -14.43 7.64 3.55
N PRO A 36 -14.17 7.92 2.25
CA PRO A 36 -13.63 7.02 1.22
C PRO A 36 -12.34 7.52 0.53
N ALA A 37 -11.83 8.69 0.91
CA ALA A 37 -10.66 9.31 0.28
C ALA A 37 -9.41 8.44 0.40
N GLU A 38 -9.16 7.84 1.57
CA GLU A 38 -8.00 6.98 1.84
C GLU A 38 -8.05 5.65 1.07
N ALA A 39 -9.25 5.12 0.82
CA ALA A 39 -9.42 3.92 -0.03
C ALA A 39 -9.24 4.24 -1.52
N LEU A 40 -9.76 5.39 -1.96
CA LEU A 40 -9.60 5.91 -3.32
C LEU A 40 -8.12 6.21 -3.63
N GLU A 41 -7.37 6.68 -2.62
CA GLU A 41 -5.94 6.93 -2.71
C GLU A 41 -5.13 5.64 -2.91
N ILE A 42 -5.44 4.58 -2.15
CA ILE A 42 -4.76 3.29 -2.31
C ILE A 42 -5.05 2.69 -3.68
N ASP A 43 -6.30 2.70 -4.16
CA ASP A 43 -6.64 2.16 -5.48
C ASP A 43 -5.94 2.93 -6.62
N ALA A 44 -5.84 4.26 -6.51
CA ALA A 44 -5.11 5.09 -7.48
C ALA A 44 -3.60 4.78 -7.47
N ARG A 45 -2.98 4.73 -6.30
CA ARG A 45 -1.55 4.39 -6.13
C ARG A 45 -1.24 2.98 -6.62
N LEU A 46 -2.14 2.04 -6.34
CA LEU A 46 -2.06 0.67 -6.81
C LEU A 46 -2.09 0.64 -8.33
N SER A 47 -3.01 1.38 -8.97
CA SER A 47 -3.07 1.47 -10.44
C SER A 47 -1.78 2.01 -11.04
N THR A 48 -1.18 3.05 -10.45
CA THR A 48 0.09 3.62 -10.93
C THR A 48 1.27 2.67 -10.74
N ILE A 49 1.41 2.07 -9.55
CA ILE A 49 2.56 1.18 -9.26
C ILE A 49 2.45 -0.13 -10.05
N THR A 50 1.23 -0.60 -10.30
CA THR A 50 0.96 -1.81 -11.08
C THR A 50 0.71 -1.55 -12.56
N GLU A 51 0.89 -0.33 -13.04
CA GLU A 51 0.82 -0.02 -14.46
C GLU A 51 1.86 -0.86 -15.23
N GLY A 52 1.41 -1.59 -16.25
CA GLY A 52 2.24 -2.54 -16.99
C GLY A 52 2.57 -3.85 -16.26
N LEU A 53 2.07 -4.06 -15.04
CA LEU A 53 2.19 -5.33 -14.31
C LEU A 53 0.97 -6.23 -14.55
N HIS A 54 1.17 -7.54 -14.37
CA HIS A 54 0.12 -8.55 -14.53
C HIS A 54 -0.98 -8.42 -13.44
N ASN A 55 -2.24 -8.71 -13.78
CA ASN A 55 -3.39 -8.62 -12.87
C ASN A 55 -3.22 -9.42 -11.55
N GLU A 56 -2.34 -10.42 -11.53
CA GLU A 56 -1.96 -11.16 -10.32
C GLU A 56 -1.51 -10.24 -9.18
N PHE A 57 -0.69 -9.22 -9.46
CA PHE A 57 -0.13 -8.35 -8.43
C PHE A 57 -1.20 -7.45 -7.83
N PHE A 58 -2.10 -6.94 -8.68
CA PHE A 58 -3.26 -6.17 -8.24
C PHE A 58 -4.17 -6.99 -7.33
N ASN A 59 -4.51 -8.22 -7.74
CA ASN A 59 -5.33 -9.13 -6.95
C ASN A 59 -4.63 -9.54 -5.65
N GLY A 60 -3.32 -9.76 -5.69
CA GLY A 60 -2.49 -10.04 -4.52
C GLY A 60 -2.56 -8.92 -3.48
N LEU A 61 -2.37 -7.67 -3.91
CA LEU A 61 -2.40 -6.50 -3.02
C LEU A 61 -3.81 -6.17 -2.51
N LYS A 62 -4.87 -6.43 -3.29
CA LYS A 62 -6.26 -6.30 -2.81
C LYS A 62 -6.68 -7.36 -1.81
N SER A 63 -5.97 -8.48 -1.77
CA SER A 63 -6.31 -9.62 -0.92
C SER A 63 -5.65 -9.62 0.47
N ILE A 64 -4.99 -8.52 0.84
CA ILE A 64 -4.34 -8.31 2.14
C ILE A 64 -4.93 -7.07 2.82
N SER A 65 -4.57 -6.81 4.08
CA SER A 65 -5.03 -5.61 4.80
C SER A 65 -4.58 -4.32 4.10
N LYS A 66 -5.42 -3.28 4.15
CA LYS A 66 -5.11 -1.96 3.57
C LYS A 66 -3.83 -1.36 4.16
N GLU A 67 -3.59 -1.56 5.45
CA GLU A 67 -2.37 -1.09 6.13
C GLU A 67 -1.12 -1.73 5.49
N ASN A 68 -1.10 -3.05 5.35
CA ASN A 68 0.04 -3.74 4.74
C ASN A 68 0.16 -3.42 3.26
N ALA A 69 -0.95 -3.31 2.52
CA ALA A 69 -0.94 -2.90 1.11
C ALA A 69 -0.31 -1.51 0.94
N SER A 70 -0.68 -0.54 1.78
CA SER A 70 -0.09 0.80 1.77
C SER A 70 1.42 0.75 1.99
N VAL A 71 1.89 0.01 3.00
CA VAL A 71 3.32 -0.13 3.29
C VAL A 71 4.07 -0.75 2.11
N ILE A 72 3.50 -1.73 1.42
CA ILE A 72 4.11 -2.30 0.21
C ILE A 72 4.18 -1.25 -0.90
N LEU A 73 3.11 -0.50 -1.13
CA LEU A 73 3.09 0.54 -2.15
C LEU A 73 4.11 1.66 -1.86
N ASP A 74 4.25 2.08 -0.60
CA ASP A 74 5.27 3.03 -0.16
C ASP A 74 6.68 2.49 -0.44
N TYR A 75 6.93 1.23 -0.05
CA TYR A 75 8.22 0.57 -0.26
C TYR A 75 8.59 0.45 -1.74
N ILE A 76 7.66 -0.01 -2.60
CA ILE A 76 7.92 -0.15 -4.03
C ILE A 76 8.09 1.20 -4.71
N SER A 77 7.35 2.23 -4.28
CA SER A 77 7.55 3.59 -4.78
C SER A 77 8.97 4.08 -4.47
N ALA A 78 9.42 3.94 -3.21
CA ALA A 78 10.78 4.32 -2.81
C ALA A 78 11.85 3.51 -3.56
N MET A 79 11.63 2.20 -3.72
CA MET A 79 12.54 1.33 -4.47
C MET A 79 12.70 1.79 -5.93
N ASN A 80 11.60 2.14 -6.60
CA ASN A 80 11.64 2.64 -7.98
C ASN A 80 12.45 3.93 -8.09
N THR A 81 12.29 4.87 -7.15
CA THR A 81 12.98 6.16 -7.18
C THR A 81 14.45 6.07 -6.77
N GLU A 82 14.79 5.20 -5.82
CA GLU A 82 16.15 5.14 -5.25
C GLU A 82 17.07 4.19 -6.01
N THR A 83 16.54 3.06 -6.49
CA THR A 83 17.36 1.97 -7.05
C THR A 83 17.07 1.68 -8.52
N ASN A 84 15.94 2.16 -9.06
CA ASN A 84 15.46 1.89 -10.41
C ASN A 84 15.63 0.42 -10.85
N PRO A 85 15.02 -0.54 -10.11
CA PRO A 85 15.21 -1.96 -10.36
C PRO A 85 14.48 -2.42 -11.63
N SER A 86 14.85 -3.60 -12.12
CA SER A 86 14.12 -4.25 -13.22
C SER A 86 12.69 -4.61 -12.83
N ASP A 87 11.79 -4.67 -13.82
CA ASP A 87 10.39 -5.04 -13.58
C ASP A 87 10.22 -6.41 -12.93
N ASN A 88 11.07 -7.38 -13.27
CA ASN A 88 11.03 -8.69 -12.62
C ASN A 88 11.38 -8.59 -11.13
N TYR A 89 12.38 -7.78 -10.79
CA TYR A 89 12.73 -7.56 -9.39
C TYR A 89 11.58 -6.90 -8.62
N ARG A 90 10.91 -5.90 -9.22
CA ARG A 90 9.71 -5.26 -8.64
C ARG A 90 8.60 -6.28 -8.41
N LYS A 91 8.31 -7.10 -9.41
CA LYS A 91 7.30 -8.18 -9.36
C LYS A 91 7.59 -9.18 -8.25
N ASP A 92 8.83 -9.66 -8.17
CA ASP A 92 9.24 -10.63 -7.16
C ASP A 92 9.10 -10.06 -5.74
N ASN A 93 9.47 -8.79 -5.54
CA ASN A 93 9.31 -8.11 -4.26
C ASN A 93 7.84 -7.92 -3.88
N VAL A 94 6.98 -7.45 -4.80
CA VAL A 94 5.53 -7.33 -4.54
C VAL A 94 4.95 -8.69 -4.16
N ARG A 95 5.28 -9.74 -4.93
CA ARG A 95 4.82 -11.11 -4.69
C ARG A 95 5.26 -11.65 -3.34
N LEU A 96 6.52 -11.45 -3.00
CA LEU A 96 7.09 -11.83 -1.72
C LEU A 96 6.33 -11.18 -0.57
N LEU A 97 6.13 -9.86 -0.65
CA LEU A 97 5.56 -9.07 0.44
C LEU A 97 4.08 -9.34 0.68
N TYR A 98 3.23 -9.41 -0.36
CA TYR A 98 1.83 -9.77 -0.12
C TYR A 98 1.69 -11.23 0.32
N SER A 99 2.56 -12.13 -0.15
CA SER A 99 2.59 -13.51 0.32
C SER A 99 3.02 -13.61 1.79
N PHE A 100 3.94 -12.74 2.22
CA PHE A 100 4.36 -12.62 3.61
C PHE A 100 3.24 -12.10 4.51
N SER A 101 2.50 -11.08 4.06
CA SER A 101 1.29 -10.60 4.75
C SER A 101 0.29 -11.73 4.96
N LYS A 102 -0.05 -12.46 3.88
CA LYS A 102 -0.99 -13.60 3.96
C LYS A 102 -0.53 -14.70 4.90
N PHE A 103 0.74 -15.07 4.85
CA PHE A 103 1.30 -16.10 5.74
C PHE A 103 1.12 -15.73 7.22
N ASN A 104 1.27 -14.46 7.55
CA ASN A 104 1.09 -13.93 8.90
C ASN A 104 -0.34 -13.45 9.16
N LYS A 105 -1.33 -13.90 8.38
CA LYS A 105 -2.76 -13.57 8.55
C LYS A 105 -3.02 -12.06 8.61
N ASP A 106 -2.33 -11.30 7.76
CA ASP A 106 -2.41 -9.85 7.66
C ASP A 106 -2.09 -9.10 8.96
N LYS A 107 -1.28 -9.71 9.83
CA LYS A 107 -0.66 -9.00 10.95
C LYS A 107 0.09 -7.77 10.41
N PRO A 108 -0.05 -6.59 11.03
CA PRO A 108 0.66 -5.39 10.60
C PRO A 108 2.16 -5.62 10.58
N PHE A 109 2.86 -5.18 9.52
CA PHE A 109 4.31 -5.45 9.40
C PHE A 109 5.13 -4.96 10.58
N LYS A 110 4.74 -3.85 11.21
CA LYS A 110 5.38 -3.31 12.43
C LYS A 110 5.30 -4.23 13.65
N SER A 111 4.35 -5.17 13.65
CA SER A 111 4.09 -6.11 14.74
C SER A 111 4.65 -7.52 14.45
N ILE A 112 5.31 -7.69 13.31
CA ILE A 112 5.98 -8.93 12.94
C ILE A 112 7.25 -9.08 13.79
N ILE A 113 7.41 -10.26 14.39
CA ILE A 113 8.62 -10.60 15.14
C ILE A 113 9.57 -11.48 14.30
N ARG A 114 10.82 -11.58 14.75
CA ARG A 114 11.86 -12.38 14.08
C ARG A 114 11.42 -13.82 13.80
N ASP A 115 10.76 -14.47 14.75
CA ASP A 115 10.37 -15.88 14.62
C ASP A 115 9.32 -16.10 13.53
N GLU A 116 8.45 -15.11 13.29
CA GLU A 116 7.46 -15.12 12.21
C GLU A 116 8.14 -14.99 10.83
N VAL A 117 9.18 -14.15 10.75
CA VAL A 117 10.04 -14.07 9.55
C VAL A 117 10.74 -15.40 9.30
N ILE A 118 11.37 -15.98 10.33
CA ILE A 118 12.06 -17.28 10.21
C ILE A 118 11.09 -18.38 9.79
N SER A 119 9.89 -18.41 10.38
CA SER A 119 8.86 -19.40 10.04
C SER A 119 8.43 -19.30 8.58
N PHE A 120 8.26 -18.08 8.07
CA PHE A 120 7.93 -17.85 6.66
C PHE A 120 9.02 -18.34 5.70
N LEU A 121 10.29 -18.09 6.04
CA LEU A 121 11.44 -18.50 5.25
C LEU A 121 11.61 -20.02 5.27
N ASN A 122 11.48 -20.64 6.44
CA ASN A 122 11.54 -22.09 6.61
C ASN A 122 10.44 -22.80 5.82
N ALA A 123 9.22 -22.24 5.77
CA ALA A 123 8.13 -22.79 4.96
C ALA A 123 8.40 -22.77 3.44
N ARG A 124 9.38 -21.99 2.97
CA ARG A 124 9.81 -21.90 1.56
C ARG A 124 11.16 -22.56 1.30
N ARG A 125 11.83 -23.05 2.35
CA ARG A 125 13.12 -23.73 2.23
C ARG A 125 12.88 -25.07 1.53
N LYS A 126 13.68 -25.36 0.50
CA LYS A 126 13.71 -26.69 -0.11
C LYS A 126 14.28 -27.70 0.89
N PRO A 127 13.76 -28.94 0.94
CA PRO A 127 14.32 -29.96 1.82
C PRO A 127 15.76 -30.27 1.38
N GLU A 128 16.62 -30.60 2.34
CA GLU A 128 18.04 -30.86 2.05
C GLU A 128 18.23 -32.09 1.15
N SER A 129 17.30 -33.04 1.21
CA SER A 129 17.25 -34.20 0.31
C SER A 129 17.00 -33.83 -1.16
N SER A 130 16.57 -32.60 -1.45
CA SER A 130 16.41 -32.11 -2.81
C SER A 130 17.65 -31.39 -3.34
N ASP A 131 18.72 -31.27 -2.55
CA ASP A 131 20.00 -30.76 -3.02
C ASP A 131 20.83 -31.93 -3.60
N PRO A 132 21.09 -31.97 -4.92
CA PRO A 132 21.87 -33.04 -5.57
C PRO A 132 23.31 -33.16 -5.06
N LEU A 133 23.82 -32.13 -4.38
CA LEU A 133 25.17 -32.10 -3.83
C LEU A 133 25.21 -32.49 -2.35
N HIS A 134 24.07 -32.74 -1.71
CA HIS A 134 24.01 -33.20 -0.32
C HIS A 134 24.36 -34.70 -0.25
N LYS A 135 25.47 -35.02 0.41
CA LYS A 135 25.97 -36.41 0.63
C LYS A 135 25.74 -36.84 2.06
#